data_AF-A0A7I7JJB5-F1
#
_entry.id   AF-A0A7I7JJB5-F1
#
_cell.length_a   1.000
_cell.length_b   1.000
_cell.length_c   1.000
_cell.angle_alpha   90.00
_cell.angle_beta   90.00
_cell.angle_gamma   90.00
#
_symmetry.space_group_name_H-M   'P 1'
#
loop_
_entity.id
_entity.type
_entity.pdbx_description
1 polymer ?
#
loop_
_entity_poly.entity_id
_entity_poly.type
_entity_poly.pdbx_seq_one_letter_code
_entity_poly.pdbx_strand_id
1 'polypeptide(L)'
;MSSEPLPPAEKRPALLIFADSLSYYGPTGGLPADDPRIWPNIVGAQLGWDVELIGRIGWTSRDVWWAATQDPRAWAALPRAGAVIIATSGMDSLPSVWPTALRELIRYVRPPRLRRWVRDGYGWLQPRFSPRARAALPPQLTADYLEMTRGAIDFNRPGIPIVACLPSVHIADTYGRAHQGREPTVHAITQWAQRQDITLVDLKAAVADEVMSGRANPDGIHWNFEAHRAVAELMLKALAEAGVPGSSA
;
A
#
# COMPACT_ATOMS: atom_id res chain seq x y z
N MET A 1 44.16 19.57 -19.28
CA MET A 1 43.28 19.71 -18.11
C MET A 1 42.72 18.34 -17.81
N SER A 2 43.30 17.64 -16.84
CA SER A 2 42.79 16.34 -16.39
C SER A 2 41.48 16.56 -15.65
N SER A 3 40.39 15.99 -16.16
CA SER A 3 39.15 15.84 -15.41
C SER A 3 39.34 14.68 -14.44
N GLU A 4 39.70 14.99 -13.19
CA GLU A 4 39.54 14.01 -12.12
C GLU A 4 38.05 13.58 -12.04
N PRO A 5 37.77 12.27 -11.91
CA PRO A 5 36.42 11.83 -11.64
C PRO A 5 36.01 12.38 -10.27
N LEU A 6 34.85 13.06 -10.22
CA LEU A 6 34.21 13.38 -8.94
C LEU A 6 34.10 12.08 -8.12
N PRO A 7 34.41 12.11 -6.82
CA PRO A 7 34.21 10.95 -5.97
C PRO A 7 32.77 10.47 -6.12
N PRO A 8 32.51 9.14 -6.19
CA PRO A 8 31.16 8.63 -6.32
C PRO A 8 30.35 9.19 -5.17
N ALA A 9 29.26 9.91 -5.49
CA ALA A 9 28.33 10.38 -4.49
C ALA A 9 27.95 9.21 -3.59
N GLU A 10 28.10 9.38 -2.29
CA GLU A 10 27.76 8.35 -1.30
C GLU A 10 26.31 7.92 -1.57
N LYS A 11 26.13 6.66 -1.99
CA LYS A 11 24.82 6.19 -2.45
C LYS A 11 23.89 6.15 -1.25
N ARG A 12 22.89 7.04 -1.25
CA ARG A 12 21.83 7.08 -0.25
C ARG A 12 21.12 5.72 -0.21
N PRO A 13 20.78 5.19 0.98
CA PRO A 13 19.92 4.02 1.07
C PRO A 13 18.57 4.30 0.41
N ALA A 14 17.94 3.26 -0.13
CA ALA A 14 16.57 3.35 -0.62
C ALA A 14 15.57 2.88 0.44
N LEU A 15 14.44 3.55 0.54
CA LEU A 15 13.23 3.05 1.18
C LEU A 15 12.39 2.33 0.11
N LEU A 16 12.38 0.99 0.14
CA LEU A 16 11.60 0.19 -0.78
C LEU A 16 10.18 0.02 -0.25
N ILE A 17 9.18 0.44 -1.02
CA ILE A 17 7.79 0.44 -0.58
C ILE A 17 6.95 -0.34 -1.59
N PHE A 18 6.37 -1.46 -1.15
CA PHE A 18 5.30 -2.14 -1.87
C PHE A 18 3.96 -1.56 -1.43
N ALA A 19 3.18 -1.01 -2.36
CA ALA A 19 2.00 -0.23 -2.02
C ALA A 19 0.80 -0.42 -2.96
N ASP A 20 -0.36 0.02 -2.50
CA ASP A 20 -1.52 0.30 -3.33
C ASP A 20 -1.73 1.82 -3.56
N SER A 21 -2.88 2.21 -4.09
CA SER A 21 -3.18 3.60 -4.44
C SER A 21 -3.22 4.55 -3.24
N LEU A 22 -3.41 4.08 -2.00
CA LEU A 22 -3.40 4.92 -0.80
C LEU A 22 -2.05 5.63 -0.58
N SER A 23 -0.99 5.15 -1.22
CA SER A 23 0.35 5.73 -1.06
C SER A 23 0.67 6.88 -2.00
N TYR A 24 -0.07 7.04 -3.10
CA TYR A 24 0.25 8.06 -4.11
C TYR A 24 -0.99 8.75 -4.72
N TYR A 25 -2.20 8.46 -4.24
CA TYR A 25 -3.39 9.26 -4.55
C TYR A 25 -3.56 10.34 -3.49
N GLY A 26 -3.71 11.59 -3.95
CA GLY A 26 -4.00 12.73 -3.10
C GLY A 26 -5.46 13.20 -3.19
N PRO A 27 -5.73 14.46 -2.78
CA PRO A 27 -7.08 15.00 -2.64
C PRO A 27 -7.93 14.99 -3.92
N THR A 28 -7.29 14.96 -5.10
CA THR A 28 -7.98 15.06 -6.40
C THR A 28 -7.74 13.86 -7.31
N GLY A 29 -7.03 12.83 -6.86
CA GLY A 29 -6.69 11.65 -7.65
C GLY A 29 -5.21 11.26 -7.59
N GLY A 30 -4.78 10.43 -8.54
CA GLY A 30 -3.41 9.93 -8.60
C GLY A 30 -2.38 11.03 -8.82
N LEU A 31 -1.31 11.00 -8.03
CA LEU A 31 -0.16 11.88 -8.13
C LEU A 31 1.05 11.12 -8.71
N PRO A 32 2.06 11.84 -9.22
CA PRO A 32 3.37 11.26 -9.51
C PRO A 32 3.95 10.55 -8.28
N ALA A 33 4.68 9.46 -8.50
CA ALA A 33 5.29 8.69 -7.42
C ALA A 33 6.37 9.48 -6.64
N ASP A 34 6.89 10.56 -7.22
CA ASP A 34 7.87 11.48 -6.65
C ASP A 34 7.25 12.78 -6.11
N ASP A 35 5.92 12.88 -6.00
CA ASP A 35 5.28 14.07 -5.40
C ASP A 35 5.75 14.24 -3.93
N PRO A 36 6.34 15.38 -3.55
CA PRO A 36 6.94 15.52 -2.21
C PRO A 36 5.91 15.52 -1.07
N ARG A 37 4.61 15.61 -1.38
CA ARG A 37 3.53 15.71 -0.38
C ARG A 37 2.90 14.36 -0.02
N ILE A 38 3.20 13.30 -0.76
CA ILE A 38 2.72 11.96 -0.41
C ILE A 38 3.60 11.35 0.67
N TRP A 39 2.98 10.57 1.56
CA TRP A 39 3.63 9.99 2.74
C TRP A 39 4.96 9.27 2.43
N PRO A 40 5.12 8.52 1.31
CA PRO A 40 6.39 7.87 0.99
C PRO A 40 7.56 8.85 0.91
N ASN A 41 7.36 9.97 0.21
CA ASN A 41 8.40 10.96 -0.04
C ASN A 41 8.63 11.86 1.16
N ILE A 42 7.62 12.06 2.02
CA ILE A 42 7.82 12.71 3.32
C ILE A 42 8.75 11.85 4.18
N VAL A 43 8.51 10.54 4.26
CA VAL A 43 9.37 9.62 5.03
C VAL A 43 10.78 9.58 4.45
N GLY A 44 10.93 9.41 3.13
CA GLY A 44 12.23 9.41 2.44
C GLY A 44 13.01 10.70 2.71
N ALA A 45 12.37 11.86 2.61
CA ALA A 45 13.00 13.14 2.90
C ALA A 45 13.48 13.26 4.36
N GLN A 46 12.68 12.78 5.33
CA GLN A 46 13.04 12.81 6.76
C GLN A 46 14.19 11.85 7.10
N LEU A 47 14.34 10.75 6.36
CA LEU A 47 15.48 9.82 6.50
C LEU A 47 16.71 10.24 5.70
N GLY A 48 16.57 11.18 4.75
CA GLY A 48 17.60 11.49 3.76
C GLY A 48 17.82 10.36 2.74
N TRP A 49 16.81 9.53 2.50
CA TRP A 49 16.86 8.32 1.67
C TRP A 49 16.15 8.51 0.34
N ASP A 50 16.55 7.73 -0.67
CA ASP A 50 15.80 7.64 -1.93
C ASP A 50 14.53 6.80 -1.72
N VAL A 51 13.47 7.04 -2.50
CA VAL A 51 12.23 6.27 -2.40
C VAL A 51 12.03 5.41 -3.65
N GLU A 52 11.86 4.12 -3.46
CA GLU A 52 11.51 3.16 -4.51
C GLU A 52 10.09 2.65 -4.27
N LEU A 53 9.11 3.35 -4.85
CA LEU A 53 7.68 3.04 -4.71
C LEU A 53 7.21 2.09 -5.82
N ILE A 54 6.84 0.87 -5.45
CA ILE A 54 6.32 -0.17 -6.35
C ILE A 54 4.87 -0.45 -5.96
N GLY A 55 3.94 0.00 -6.80
CA GLY A 55 2.52 -0.13 -6.50
C GLY A 55 1.62 0.16 -7.68
N ARG A 56 0.39 -0.39 -7.63
CA ARG A 56 -0.67 -0.05 -8.58
C ARG A 56 -2.02 0.04 -7.87
N ILE A 57 -2.93 0.77 -8.49
CA ILE A 57 -4.30 0.89 -8.01
C ILE A 57 -4.95 -0.49 -7.88
N GLY A 58 -5.59 -0.73 -6.75
CA GLY A 58 -6.33 -1.96 -6.49
C GLY A 58 -5.47 -3.16 -6.11
N TRP A 59 -4.16 -2.98 -5.87
CA TRP A 59 -3.28 -4.06 -5.43
C TRP A 59 -3.64 -4.57 -4.04
N THR A 60 -3.66 -5.89 -3.93
CA THR A 60 -3.78 -6.65 -2.69
C THR A 60 -2.41 -7.19 -2.26
N SER A 61 -2.31 -7.80 -1.08
CA SER A 61 -1.08 -8.49 -0.66
C SER A 61 -0.65 -9.62 -1.61
N ARG A 62 -1.59 -10.22 -2.36
CA ARG A 62 -1.28 -11.15 -3.45
C ARG A 62 -0.46 -10.48 -4.57
N ASP A 63 -0.82 -9.26 -4.94
CA ASP A 63 -0.14 -8.54 -6.03
C ASP A 63 1.27 -8.13 -5.61
N VAL A 64 1.46 -7.81 -4.33
CA VAL A 64 2.79 -7.56 -3.74
C VAL A 64 3.69 -8.77 -3.85
N TRP A 65 3.19 -9.97 -3.52
CA TRP A 65 3.95 -11.21 -3.70
C TRP A 65 4.46 -11.37 -5.14
N TRP A 66 3.59 -11.13 -6.12
CA TRP A 66 3.99 -11.19 -7.53
C TRP A 66 4.96 -10.09 -7.92
N ALA A 67 4.79 -8.87 -7.41
CA ALA A 67 5.74 -7.79 -7.64
C ALA A 67 7.12 -8.13 -7.07
N ALA A 68 7.20 -8.60 -5.82
CA ALA A 68 8.44 -8.98 -5.17
C ALA A 68 9.17 -10.12 -5.91
N THR A 69 8.44 -11.03 -6.55
CA THR A 69 8.99 -12.23 -7.20
C THR A 69 9.06 -12.16 -8.72
N GLN A 70 8.53 -11.12 -9.37
CA GLN A 70 8.50 -11.01 -10.84
C GLN A 70 8.84 -9.61 -11.37
N ASP A 71 8.90 -8.57 -10.53
CA ASP A 71 9.21 -7.22 -10.99
C ASP A 71 10.74 -6.95 -10.91
N PRO A 72 11.44 -6.79 -12.04
CA PRO A 72 12.87 -6.49 -12.03
C PRO A 72 13.21 -5.17 -11.33
N ARG A 73 12.26 -4.23 -11.20
CA ARG A 73 12.47 -3.01 -10.39
C ARG A 73 12.59 -3.33 -8.91
N ALA A 74 11.78 -4.27 -8.40
CA ALA A 74 11.88 -4.71 -7.00
C ALA A 74 13.25 -5.34 -6.72
N TRP A 75 13.74 -6.17 -7.65
CA TRP A 75 15.05 -6.80 -7.52
C TRP A 75 16.21 -5.81 -7.65
N ALA A 76 16.06 -4.75 -8.45
CA ALA A 76 17.06 -3.69 -8.55
C ALA A 76 17.07 -2.75 -7.33
N ALA A 77 15.92 -2.57 -6.67
CA ALA A 77 15.79 -1.73 -5.49
C ALA A 77 16.28 -2.45 -4.22
N LEU A 78 15.95 -3.74 -4.05
CA LEU A 78 16.20 -4.49 -2.82
C LEU A 78 17.67 -4.49 -2.34
N PRO A 79 18.70 -4.65 -3.19
CA PRO A 79 20.10 -4.58 -2.77
C PRO A 79 20.53 -3.21 -2.23
N ARG A 80 19.83 -2.13 -2.63
CA ARG A 80 20.05 -0.75 -2.17
C ARG A 80 19.15 -0.37 -0.99
N ALA A 81 18.17 -1.21 -0.66
CA ALA A 81 17.20 -0.91 0.38
C ALA A 81 17.84 -0.94 1.76
N GLY A 82 17.56 0.10 2.55
CA GLY A 82 17.86 0.17 3.99
C GLY A 82 16.70 -0.35 4.85
N ALA A 83 15.48 -0.32 4.32
CA ALA A 83 14.28 -0.88 4.93
C ALA A 83 13.22 -1.18 3.85
N VAL A 84 12.25 -2.03 4.19
CA VAL A 84 11.09 -2.32 3.33
C VAL A 84 9.79 -2.01 4.05
N ILE A 85 8.86 -1.36 3.36
CA ILE A 85 7.48 -1.17 3.83
C ILE A 85 6.54 -1.96 2.93
N ILE A 86 5.66 -2.77 3.52
CA ILE A 86 4.53 -3.41 2.85
C ILE A 86 3.26 -2.64 3.21
N ALA A 87 2.94 -1.64 2.41
CA ALA A 87 1.81 -0.72 2.54
C ALA A 87 0.60 -1.16 1.69
N THR A 88 0.17 -2.42 1.87
CA THR A 88 -1.07 -2.98 1.31
C THR A 88 -2.00 -3.45 2.43
N SER A 89 -2.94 -4.37 2.16
CA SER A 89 -4.04 -4.85 3.03
C SER A 89 -5.33 -4.03 3.00
N GLY A 90 -5.28 -2.77 2.55
CA GLY A 90 -6.46 -1.93 2.36
C GLY A 90 -7.46 -2.60 1.42
N MET A 91 -7.00 -2.85 0.18
CA MET A 91 -7.79 -3.53 -0.86
C MET A 91 -8.21 -4.95 -0.47
N ASP A 92 -7.37 -5.68 0.25
CA ASP A 92 -7.63 -7.04 0.73
C ASP A 92 -8.92 -7.09 1.55
N SER A 93 -9.09 -6.10 2.44
CA SER A 93 -10.22 -5.99 3.35
C SER A 93 -11.52 -5.45 2.71
N LEU A 94 -11.43 -4.86 1.51
CA LEU A 94 -12.59 -4.25 0.86
C LEU A 94 -13.60 -5.31 0.39
N PRO A 95 -14.90 -4.99 0.42
CA PRO A 95 -15.92 -5.92 -0.04
C PRO A 95 -15.81 -6.17 -1.56
N SER A 96 -15.73 -7.44 -1.92
CA SER A 96 -15.60 -7.90 -3.30
C SER A 96 -16.86 -8.67 -3.71
N VAL A 97 -17.80 -7.98 -4.35
CA VAL A 97 -19.06 -8.59 -4.83
C VAL A 97 -18.77 -9.65 -5.91
N TRP A 98 -17.71 -9.43 -6.69
CA TRP A 98 -17.22 -10.33 -7.73
C TRP A 98 -15.72 -10.54 -7.49
N PRO A 99 -15.14 -11.70 -7.85
CA PRO A 99 -13.70 -11.88 -7.86
C PRO A 99 -12.99 -10.76 -8.64
N THR A 100 -11.90 -10.22 -8.10
CA THR A 100 -11.13 -9.14 -8.72
C THR A 100 -10.78 -9.44 -10.19
N ALA A 101 -10.43 -10.69 -10.51
CA ALA A 101 -10.15 -11.09 -11.89
C ALA A 101 -11.31 -10.80 -12.87
N LEU A 102 -12.56 -11.04 -12.46
CA LEU A 102 -13.73 -10.76 -13.31
C LEU A 102 -13.95 -9.25 -13.50
N ARG A 103 -13.73 -8.46 -12.45
CA ARG A 103 -13.76 -6.99 -12.54
C ARG A 103 -12.70 -6.48 -13.52
N GLU A 104 -11.49 -7.04 -13.45
CA GLU A 104 -10.39 -6.67 -14.35
C GLU A 104 -10.65 -7.07 -15.81
N LEU A 105 -11.43 -8.14 -16.07
CA LEU A 105 -11.81 -8.54 -17.43
C LEU A 105 -12.67 -7.50 -18.16
N ILE A 106 -13.38 -6.64 -17.43
CA ILE A 106 -14.25 -5.60 -18.01
C ILE A 106 -13.49 -4.75 -19.03
N ARG A 107 -12.21 -4.42 -18.78
CA ARG A 107 -11.43 -3.58 -19.70
C ARG A 107 -11.24 -4.19 -21.09
N TYR A 108 -11.26 -5.52 -21.18
CA TYR A 108 -11.08 -6.29 -22.41
C TYR A 108 -12.40 -6.60 -23.15
N VAL A 109 -13.55 -6.32 -22.53
CA VAL A 109 -14.87 -6.58 -23.16
C VAL A 109 -15.02 -5.78 -24.45
N ARG A 110 -15.49 -6.45 -25.51
CA ARG A 110 -15.80 -5.89 -26.83
C ARG A 110 -17.22 -6.28 -27.25
N PRO A 111 -17.95 -5.43 -27.98
CA PRO A 111 -17.59 -4.07 -28.43
C PRO A 111 -17.69 -3.01 -27.30
N PRO A 112 -17.25 -1.75 -27.51
CA PRO A 112 -17.28 -0.70 -26.48
C PRO A 112 -18.63 -0.44 -25.81
N ARG A 113 -19.74 -0.66 -26.54
CA ARG A 113 -21.11 -0.57 -25.99
C ARG A 113 -21.34 -1.63 -24.91
N LEU A 114 -20.97 -2.88 -25.17
CA LEU A 114 -21.09 -3.96 -24.20
C LEU A 114 -20.22 -3.71 -22.97
N ARG A 115 -18.99 -3.24 -23.17
CA ARG A 115 -18.10 -2.89 -22.06
C ARG A 115 -18.69 -1.83 -21.13
N ARG A 116 -19.29 -0.77 -21.70
CA ARG A 116 -19.97 0.26 -20.90
C ARG A 116 -21.10 -0.36 -20.10
N TRP A 117 -21.97 -1.13 -20.75
CA TRP A 117 -23.08 -1.81 -20.07
C TRP A 117 -22.61 -2.72 -18.92
N VAL A 118 -21.57 -3.54 -19.14
CA VAL A 118 -20.99 -4.41 -18.09
C VAL A 118 -20.41 -3.57 -16.95
N ARG A 119 -19.67 -2.51 -17.25
CA ARG A 119 -19.11 -1.59 -16.24
C ARG A 119 -20.22 -0.90 -15.43
N ASP A 120 -21.26 -0.43 -16.10
CA ASP A 120 -22.39 0.28 -15.47
C ASP A 120 -23.20 -0.69 -14.59
N GLY A 121 -23.43 -1.92 -15.07
CA GLY A 121 -24.03 -2.99 -14.29
C GLY A 121 -23.19 -3.35 -13.06
N TYR A 122 -21.87 -3.47 -13.21
CA TYR A 122 -20.96 -3.65 -12.08
C TYR A 122 -21.05 -2.49 -11.08
N GLY A 123 -21.02 -1.24 -11.55
CA GLY A 123 -21.16 -0.05 -10.71
C GLY A 123 -22.52 0.06 -10.01
N TRP A 124 -23.57 -0.53 -10.58
CA TRP A 124 -24.88 -0.63 -9.93
C TRP A 124 -24.91 -1.73 -8.86
N LEU A 125 -24.31 -2.89 -9.12
CA LEU A 125 -24.29 -4.03 -8.21
C LEU A 125 -23.36 -3.83 -7.01
N GLN A 126 -22.13 -3.37 -7.28
CA GLN A 126 -21.06 -3.27 -6.29
C GLN A 126 -21.52 -2.58 -4.98
N PRO A 127 -22.06 -1.35 -4.97
CA PRO A 127 -22.46 -0.69 -3.73
C PRO A 127 -23.61 -1.39 -2.99
N ARG A 128 -24.53 -2.04 -3.74
CA ARG A 128 -25.73 -2.69 -3.18
C ARG A 128 -25.42 -4.00 -2.47
N PHE A 129 -24.45 -4.74 -2.99
CA PHE A 129 -24.06 -6.04 -2.44
C PHE A 129 -22.83 -5.97 -1.54
N SER A 130 -22.07 -4.87 -1.57
CA SER A 130 -20.87 -4.68 -0.74
C SER A 130 -21.09 -4.96 0.75
N PRO A 131 -22.19 -4.53 1.40
CA PRO A 131 -22.41 -4.81 2.83
C PRO A 131 -22.52 -6.30 3.19
N ARG A 132 -22.74 -7.18 2.20
CA ARG A 132 -22.84 -8.64 2.38
C ARG A 132 -21.73 -9.40 1.68
N ALA A 133 -20.87 -8.70 0.93
CA ALA A 133 -19.78 -9.32 0.21
C ALA A 133 -18.66 -9.73 1.16
N ARG A 134 -17.90 -10.74 0.73
CA ARG A 134 -16.65 -11.13 1.39
C ARG A 134 -15.55 -10.13 1.06
N ALA A 135 -14.51 -10.11 1.88
CA ALA A 135 -13.27 -9.40 1.60
C ALA A 135 -12.66 -9.86 0.26
N ALA A 136 -12.00 -8.96 -0.47
CA ALA A 136 -11.37 -9.24 -1.76
C ALA A 136 -10.29 -10.32 -1.65
N LEU A 137 -9.60 -10.35 -0.51
CA LEU A 137 -8.72 -11.43 -0.13
C LEU A 137 -9.13 -11.94 1.26
N PRO A 138 -9.26 -13.27 1.46
CA PRO A 138 -9.49 -13.81 2.79
C PRO A 138 -8.42 -13.35 3.80
N PRO A 139 -8.77 -13.07 5.07
CA PRO A 139 -7.84 -12.58 6.08
C PRO A 139 -6.58 -13.44 6.26
N GLN A 140 -6.75 -14.76 6.37
CA GLN A 140 -5.62 -15.69 6.53
C GLN A 140 -4.76 -15.71 5.28
N LEU A 141 -5.37 -15.71 4.09
CA LEU A 141 -4.63 -15.67 2.83
C LEU A 141 -3.85 -14.35 2.67
N THR A 142 -4.36 -13.25 3.22
CA THR A 142 -3.64 -11.97 3.28
C THR A 142 -2.35 -12.13 4.09
N ALA A 143 -2.44 -12.71 5.29
CA ALA A 143 -1.29 -12.99 6.13
C ALA A 143 -0.29 -13.97 5.47
N ASP A 144 -0.78 -15.00 4.77
CA ASP A 144 0.07 -15.95 4.04
C ASP A 144 0.88 -15.25 2.93
N TYR A 145 0.28 -14.34 2.16
CA TYR A 145 1.02 -13.60 1.14
C TYR A 145 2.01 -12.59 1.73
N LEU A 146 1.67 -11.97 2.87
CA LEU A 146 2.62 -11.13 3.61
C LEU A 146 3.82 -11.96 4.08
N GLU A 147 3.59 -13.18 4.59
CA GLU A 147 4.67 -14.08 5.00
C GLU A 147 5.52 -14.53 3.81
N MET A 148 4.90 -14.94 2.70
CA MET A 148 5.62 -15.31 1.49
C MET A 148 6.51 -14.16 1.02
N THR A 149 5.98 -12.93 1.00
CA THR A 149 6.72 -11.73 0.61
C THR A 149 7.87 -11.45 1.57
N ARG A 150 7.62 -11.45 2.89
CA ARG A 150 8.64 -11.25 3.94
C ARG A 150 9.75 -12.29 3.82
N GLY A 151 9.40 -13.57 3.71
CA GLY A 151 10.35 -14.67 3.56
C GLY A 151 11.21 -14.55 2.31
N ALA A 152 10.65 -14.12 1.17
CA ALA A 152 11.44 -13.88 -0.04
C ALA A 152 12.37 -12.67 0.10
N ILE A 153 11.94 -11.59 0.76
CA ILE A 153 12.79 -10.43 1.06
C ILE A 153 13.94 -10.85 1.97
N ASP A 154 13.64 -11.51 3.08
CA ASP A 154 14.62 -11.96 4.08
C ASP A 154 15.62 -12.96 3.48
N PHE A 155 15.18 -13.86 2.61
CA PHE A 155 16.09 -14.76 1.88
C PHE A 155 17.12 -14.00 1.03
N ASN A 156 16.73 -12.89 0.40
CA ASN A 156 17.61 -12.10 -0.48
C ASN A 156 18.40 -11.01 0.27
N ARG A 157 17.86 -10.49 1.38
CA ARG A 157 18.46 -9.48 2.26
C ARG A 157 18.18 -9.83 3.72
N PRO A 158 18.91 -10.80 4.30
CA PRO A 158 18.65 -11.26 5.66
C PRO A 158 18.71 -10.13 6.68
N GLY A 159 17.69 -10.04 7.53
CA GLY A 159 17.64 -9.06 8.63
C GLY A 159 17.39 -7.61 8.22
N ILE A 160 16.99 -7.34 6.97
CA ILE A 160 16.52 -6.00 6.59
C ILE A 160 15.27 -5.63 7.40
N PRO A 161 15.17 -4.40 7.97
CA PRO A 161 13.97 -3.95 8.65
C PRO A 161 12.73 -3.99 7.74
N ILE A 162 11.64 -4.59 8.22
CA ILE A 162 10.36 -4.67 7.51
C ILE A 162 9.25 -4.09 8.38
N VAL A 163 8.49 -3.16 7.83
CA VAL A 163 7.25 -2.62 8.42
C VAL A 163 6.07 -3.01 7.54
N ALA A 164 4.94 -3.39 8.14
CA ALA A 164 3.71 -3.70 7.39
C ALA A 164 2.52 -2.86 7.87
N CYS A 165 1.55 -2.64 6.98
CA CYS A 165 0.36 -1.85 7.29
C CYS A 165 -0.85 -2.72 7.63
N LEU A 166 -1.65 -2.23 8.58
CA LEU A 166 -3.03 -2.68 8.77
C LEU A 166 -3.97 -1.90 7.83
N PRO A 167 -5.14 -2.48 7.46
CA PRO A 167 -6.05 -1.83 6.51
C PRO A 167 -6.59 -0.50 7.03
N SER A 168 -6.80 0.43 6.11
CA SER A 168 -7.39 1.74 6.40
C SER A 168 -8.93 1.70 6.49
N VAL A 169 -9.56 2.88 6.49
CA VAL A 169 -11.01 3.13 6.45
C VAL A 169 -11.36 4.01 5.26
N HIS A 170 -12.64 4.03 4.87
CA HIS A 170 -13.14 4.80 3.73
C HIS A 170 -14.61 5.25 3.96
N ILE A 171 -15.07 6.26 3.23
CA ILE A 171 -16.49 6.64 3.13
C ILE A 171 -17.04 6.39 1.71
N ALA A 172 -16.32 5.62 0.90
CA ALA A 172 -16.66 5.33 -0.48
C ALA A 172 -18.03 4.66 -0.66
N ASP A 173 -18.91 5.34 -1.39
CA ASP A 173 -20.23 4.81 -1.75
C ASP A 173 -20.11 3.58 -2.65
N THR A 174 -19.08 3.50 -3.50
CA THR A 174 -18.83 2.34 -4.36
C THR A 174 -18.72 1.05 -3.56
N TYR A 175 -18.15 1.08 -2.36
CA TYR A 175 -18.04 -0.08 -1.47
C TYR A 175 -19.17 -0.14 -0.43
N GLY A 176 -20.27 0.59 -0.64
CA GLY A 176 -21.40 0.65 0.28
C GLY A 176 -21.01 1.12 1.69
N ARG A 177 -19.90 1.87 1.81
CA ARG A 177 -19.28 2.29 3.09
C ARG A 177 -19.00 1.13 4.05
N ALA A 178 -18.85 -0.08 3.52
CA ALA A 178 -18.85 -1.29 4.31
C ALA A 178 -17.43 -1.71 4.70
N HIS A 179 -17.23 -2.03 5.98
CA HIS A 179 -15.92 -2.32 6.58
C HIS A 179 -15.84 -3.70 7.23
N GLN A 180 -16.81 -4.59 6.98
CA GLN A 180 -16.88 -5.90 7.66
C GLN A 180 -15.65 -6.79 7.44
N GLY A 181 -14.89 -6.58 6.34
CA GLY A 181 -13.65 -7.29 6.09
C GLY A 181 -12.45 -6.78 6.88
N ARG A 182 -12.50 -5.56 7.44
CA ARG A 182 -11.36 -4.92 8.09
C ARG A 182 -10.93 -5.64 9.36
N GLU A 183 -11.85 -5.83 10.31
CA GLU A 183 -11.51 -6.40 11.61
C GLU A 183 -10.92 -7.81 11.53
N PRO A 184 -11.50 -8.76 10.75
CA PRO A 184 -10.86 -10.06 10.54
C PRO A 184 -9.48 -9.97 9.89
N THR A 185 -9.28 -9.04 8.95
CA THR A 185 -7.99 -8.82 8.27
C THR A 185 -6.95 -8.27 9.24
N VAL A 186 -7.33 -7.28 10.06
CA VAL A 186 -6.46 -6.76 11.13
C VAL A 186 -6.04 -7.89 12.07
N HIS A 187 -6.99 -8.70 12.52
CA HIS A 187 -6.68 -9.81 13.43
C HIS A 187 -5.67 -10.80 12.83
N ALA A 188 -5.86 -11.20 11.57
CA ALA A 188 -4.94 -12.12 10.89
C ALA A 188 -3.53 -11.53 10.72
N ILE A 189 -3.43 -10.26 10.31
CA ILE A 189 -2.15 -9.56 10.14
C ILE A 189 -1.45 -9.36 11.49
N THR A 190 -2.17 -8.94 12.54
CA THR A 190 -1.62 -8.79 13.88
C THR A 190 -1.08 -10.11 14.42
N GLN A 191 -1.81 -11.22 14.26
CA GLN A 191 -1.32 -12.54 14.66
C GLN A 191 -0.07 -12.97 13.89
N TRP A 192 0.00 -12.71 12.58
CA TRP A 192 1.19 -12.98 11.79
C TRP A 192 2.37 -12.13 12.24
N ALA A 193 2.16 -10.82 12.41
CA ALA A 193 3.19 -9.89 12.83
C ALA A 193 3.79 -10.24 14.19
N GLN A 194 2.96 -10.65 15.16
CA GLN A 194 3.43 -11.12 16.47
C GLN A 194 4.32 -12.37 16.36
N ARG A 195 4.02 -13.30 15.44
CA ARG A 195 4.83 -14.52 15.25
C ARG A 195 6.16 -14.23 14.56
N GLN A 196 6.21 -13.20 13.72
CA GLN A 196 7.35 -12.87 12.88
C GLN A 196 8.13 -11.62 13.34
N ASP A 197 7.72 -11.04 14.48
CA ASP A 197 8.27 -9.81 15.04
C ASP A 197 8.27 -8.63 14.04
N ILE A 198 7.14 -8.43 13.36
CA ILE A 198 6.97 -7.36 12.36
C ILE A 198 6.30 -6.15 13.00
N THR A 199 6.92 -4.98 12.89
CA THR A 199 6.32 -3.72 13.31
C THR A 199 5.15 -3.35 12.40
N LEU A 200 4.03 -2.96 13.01
CA LEU A 200 2.79 -2.64 12.30
C LEU A 200 2.44 -1.16 12.38
N VAL A 201 1.95 -0.61 11.27
CA VAL A 201 1.33 0.72 11.22
C VAL A 201 -0.18 0.57 11.01
N ASP A 202 -0.99 1.10 11.93
CA ASP A 202 -2.43 1.18 11.72
C ASP A 202 -2.79 2.43 10.91
N LEU A 203 -3.06 2.24 9.61
CA LEU A 203 -3.49 3.33 8.73
C LEU A 203 -4.79 3.99 9.19
N LYS A 204 -5.71 3.23 9.81
CA LYS A 204 -6.94 3.82 10.37
C LYS A 204 -6.61 4.84 11.46
N ALA A 205 -5.62 4.57 12.30
CA ALA A 205 -5.24 5.47 13.39
C ALA A 205 -4.74 6.83 12.86
N ALA A 206 -4.09 6.85 11.69
CA ALA A 206 -3.63 8.09 11.07
C ALA A 206 -4.75 8.86 10.35
N VAL A 207 -5.69 8.17 9.70
CA VAL A 207 -6.54 8.81 8.69
C VAL A 207 -8.03 8.87 9.03
N ALA A 208 -8.47 8.20 10.10
CA ALA A 208 -9.89 8.10 10.41
C ALA A 208 -10.57 9.47 10.58
N ASP A 209 -9.93 10.42 11.28
CA ASP A 209 -10.51 11.74 11.51
C ASP A 209 -10.74 12.51 10.20
N GLU A 210 -9.76 12.45 9.28
CA GLU A 210 -9.86 13.09 7.97
C GLU A 210 -10.94 12.41 7.10
N VAL A 211 -10.90 11.09 7.01
CA VAL A 211 -11.78 10.32 6.13
C VAL A 211 -13.23 10.36 6.62
N MET A 212 -13.45 10.10 7.91
CA MET A 212 -14.80 9.97 8.47
C MET A 212 -15.51 11.33 8.62
N SER A 213 -14.76 12.44 8.62
CA SER A 213 -15.32 13.79 8.60
C SER A 213 -15.64 14.32 7.19
N GLY A 214 -15.52 13.49 6.15
CA GLY A 214 -15.82 13.87 4.78
C GLY A 214 -14.70 14.62 4.06
N ARG A 215 -13.47 14.62 4.62
CA ARG A 215 -12.28 15.22 4.00
C ARG A 215 -11.44 14.23 3.18
N ALA A 216 -11.96 13.00 2.99
CA ALA A 216 -11.48 12.11 1.94
C ALA A 216 -11.63 12.78 0.56
N ASN A 217 -10.90 12.26 -0.42
CA ASN A 217 -11.04 12.67 -1.80
C ASN A 217 -12.45 12.32 -2.35
N PRO A 218 -12.80 12.75 -3.58
CA PRO A 218 -14.13 12.53 -4.14
C PRO A 218 -14.58 11.06 -4.28
N ASP A 219 -13.65 10.10 -4.33
CA ASP A 219 -14.02 8.66 -4.37
C ASP A 219 -14.28 8.07 -2.97
N GLY A 220 -13.91 8.82 -1.92
CA GLY A 220 -14.14 8.46 -0.53
C GLY A 220 -13.19 7.37 0.00
N ILE A 221 -12.17 6.96 -0.75
CA ILE A 221 -11.15 5.97 -0.37
C ILE A 221 -9.84 6.66 -0.03
N HIS A 222 -9.38 7.54 -0.92
CA HIS A 222 -8.09 8.19 -0.75
C HIS A 222 -8.26 9.47 0.07
N TRP A 223 -7.17 9.94 0.65
CA TRP A 223 -7.21 10.98 1.66
C TRP A 223 -6.46 12.24 1.25
N ASN A 224 -6.61 13.28 2.06
CA ASN A 224 -5.96 14.57 1.85
C ASN A 224 -4.48 14.56 2.27
N PHE A 225 -3.81 15.70 2.12
CA PHE A 225 -2.39 15.80 2.48
C PHE A 225 -2.16 15.80 4.00
N GLU A 226 -3.16 16.17 4.80
CA GLU A 226 -3.16 16.06 6.25
C GLU A 226 -2.99 14.59 6.68
N ALA A 227 -3.80 13.70 6.10
CA ALA A 227 -3.68 12.25 6.32
C ALA A 227 -2.34 11.69 5.83
N HIS A 228 -1.80 12.16 4.70
CA HIS A 228 -0.45 11.76 4.27
C HIS A 228 0.64 12.14 5.29
N ARG A 229 0.54 13.32 5.91
CA ARG A 229 1.47 13.74 6.97
C ARG A 229 1.33 12.84 8.20
N ALA A 230 0.10 12.57 8.65
CA ALA A 230 -0.14 11.69 9.80
C ALA A 230 0.36 10.25 9.56
N VAL A 231 0.18 9.71 8.33
CA VAL A 231 0.74 8.41 7.95
C VAL A 231 2.26 8.44 7.99
N ALA A 232 2.89 9.49 7.43
CA ALA A 232 4.36 9.61 7.46
C ALA A 232 4.92 9.64 8.89
N GLU A 233 4.25 10.33 9.82
CA GLU A 233 4.64 10.35 11.23
C GLU A 233 4.57 8.97 11.89
N LEU A 234 3.51 8.18 11.63
CA LEU A 234 3.42 6.81 12.13
C LEU A 234 4.47 5.90 11.51
N MET A 235 4.74 6.05 10.20
CA MET A 235 5.76 5.28 9.50
C MET A 235 7.15 5.52 10.06
N LEU A 236 7.51 6.78 10.33
CA LEU A 236 8.82 7.13 10.92
C LEU A 236 8.99 6.50 12.31
N LYS A 237 7.95 6.51 13.15
CA LYS A 237 7.96 5.82 14.46
C LYS A 237 8.15 4.32 14.30
N ALA A 238 7.38 3.69 13.41
CA ALA A 238 7.47 2.25 13.17
C ALA A 238 8.83 1.84 12.59
N LEU A 239 9.41 2.63 11.70
CA LEU A 239 10.75 2.37 11.16
C LEU A 239 11.82 2.46 12.26
N ALA A 240 11.72 3.46 13.15
CA ALA A 240 12.63 3.57 14.29
C ALA A 240 12.50 2.35 15.24
N GLU A 241 11.28 1.91 15.53
CA GLU A 241 11.02 0.68 16.31
C GLU A 241 11.57 -0.58 15.62
N ALA A 242 11.51 -0.64 14.30
CA ALA A 242 12.09 -1.72 13.49
C ALA A 242 13.62 -1.64 13.34
N GLY A 243 14.28 -0.70 14.01
CA GLY A 243 15.75 -0.57 14.04
C GLY A 243 16.35 0.26 12.90
N VAL A 244 15.54 1.04 12.18
CA VAL A 244 16.06 2.02 11.21
C VAL A 244 16.65 3.21 11.97
N PRO A 245 17.94 3.53 11.80
CA PRO A 245 18.54 4.68 12.45
C PRO A 245 17.88 5.98 11.96
N GLY A 246 17.49 6.84 12.90
CA GLY A 246 17.00 8.19 12.57
C GLY A 246 18.09 9.00 11.88
N SER A 247 17.70 9.91 10.98
CA SER A 247 18.65 10.85 10.39
C SER A 247 19.33 11.64 11.51
N SER A 248 20.65 11.58 11.58
CA SER A 248 21.40 12.56 12.36
C SER A 248 21.14 13.92 11.70
N ALA A 249 20.57 14.85 12.46
CA ALA A 249 20.34 16.22 12.01
C ALA A 249 21.66 16.97 11.77
#